data_AF-A0A524DZC8-F1
#
_entry.id   AF-A0A524DZC8-F1
#
_cell.length_a   1.000
_cell.length_b   1.000
_cell.length_c   1.000
_cell.angle_alpha   90.00
_cell.angle_beta   90.00
_cell.angle_gamma   90.00
#
_symmetry.space_group_name_H-M   'P 1'
#
loop_
_entity.id
_entity.type
_entity.pdbx_description
1 polymer ?
#
loop_
_entity_poly.entity_id
_entity_poly.type
_entity_poly.pdbx_seq_one_letter_code
_entity_poly.pdbx_strand_id
1 'polypeptide(L)'
;MTSNNVHCSETIDHLLIKKYFFDNIPLENKIRTINQEIKIGNRIADVYFELEKGQKVVIEIQHSKISVKELMERTREYNKNDIHVLWILDGIGPYDKQAKNEDKVLLSLSEKILHVLYLGRVYYINASSDGIKSSLYSLHYTRYIEAKKTRYGFIYYRQSKSNYNAVFNEINSLKLKLFRHKGLKLARFFDLNIKKQCISEVSEFINAYINYQNCKPGKAESLCPDGLPLAVIIRKFREKYGLYLLFNVLRYLRVFNMRDAKYMFEKRFWFKKIVVSR
;
A
#
# COMPACT_ATOMS: atom_id res chain seq x y z
N MET A 1 36.57 -19.12 14.98
CA MET A 1 35.76 -19.82 13.97
C MET A 1 34.78 -20.70 14.71
N THR A 2 33.51 -20.29 14.79
CA THR A 2 32.41 -21.11 15.29
C THR A 2 31.24 -20.92 14.34
N SER A 3 31.29 -21.65 13.24
CA SER A 3 30.12 -21.98 12.44
C SER A 3 29.27 -22.97 13.21
N ASN A 4 27.96 -22.73 13.25
CA ASN A 4 26.88 -23.73 13.16
C ASN A 4 25.71 -23.36 14.06
N ASN A 5 24.75 -22.66 13.47
CA ASN A 5 23.33 -22.97 13.57
C ASN A 5 22.61 -22.24 12.44
N VAL A 6 22.93 -22.59 11.19
CA VAL A 6 22.06 -22.22 10.07
C VAL A 6 20.88 -23.17 10.13
N HIS A 7 19.73 -22.67 10.57
CA HIS A 7 18.47 -23.40 10.51
C HIS A 7 18.23 -23.82 9.04
N CYS A 8 18.21 -25.14 8.77
CA CYS A 8 18.08 -25.77 7.44
C CYS A 8 16.81 -25.42 6.63
N SER A 9 16.03 -24.41 7.00
CA SER A 9 14.79 -23.99 6.33
C SER A 9 14.83 -22.56 5.81
N GLU A 10 15.90 -21.82 6.07
CA GLU A 10 15.95 -20.38 5.78
C GLU A 10 16.63 -20.09 4.44
N THR A 11 15.97 -19.27 3.61
CA THR A 11 16.48 -18.91 2.29
C THR A 11 17.52 -17.79 2.40
N ILE A 12 18.43 -17.73 1.43
CA ILE A 12 19.41 -16.64 1.29
C ILE A 12 18.68 -15.28 1.28
N ASP A 13 17.56 -15.20 0.56
CA ASP A 13 16.74 -14.00 0.45
C ASP A 13 16.22 -13.56 1.82
N HIS A 14 15.73 -14.49 2.65
CA HIS A 14 15.27 -14.20 4.00
C HIS A 14 16.39 -13.64 4.89
N LEU A 15 17.58 -14.25 4.84
CA LEU A 15 18.77 -13.78 5.55
C LEU A 15 19.20 -12.37 5.11
N LEU A 16 19.19 -12.10 3.81
CA LEU A 16 19.53 -10.79 3.26
C LEU A 16 18.57 -9.71 3.74
N ILE A 17 17.27 -10.00 3.75
CA ILE A 17 16.25 -9.06 4.22
C ILE A 17 16.38 -8.81 5.73
N LYS A 18 16.59 -9.86 6.53
CA LYS A 18 16.84 -9.74 7.98
C LYS A 18 18.05 -8.86 8.25
N LYS A 19 19.16 -9.12 7.56
CA LYS A 19 20.38 -8.35 7.68
C LYS A 19 20.17 -6.90 7.26
N TYR A 20 19.44 -6.64 6.17
CA TYR A 20 19.08 -5.30 5.73
C TYR A 20 18.40 -4.51 6.85
N PHE A 21 17.36 -5.05 7.49
CA PHE A 21 16.68 -4.33 8.56
C PHE A 21 17.53 -4.18 9.82
N PHE A 22 18.30 -5.20 10.19
CA PHE A 22 19.19 -5.13 11.36
C PHE A 22 20.25 -4.03 11.20
N ASP A 23 20.87 -3.95 10.03
CA ASP A 23 21.94 -2.98 9.75
C ASP A 23 21.38 -1.55 9.57
N ASN A 24 20.18 -1.39 8.99
CA ASN A 24 19.69 -0.06 8.56
C ASN A 24 18.66 0.59 9.50
N ILE A 25 17.89 -0.16 10.29
CA ILE A 25 16.91 0.43 11.23
C ILE A 25 17.54 1.39 12.24
N PRO A 26 18.72 1.10 12.83
CA PRO A 26 19.38 2.01 13.77
C PRO A 26 19.84 3.33 13.17
N LEU A 27 20.02 3.41 11.84
CA LEU A 27 20.49 4.63 11.18
C LEU A 27 19.44 5.76 11.22
N GLU A 28 18.17 5.42 11.32
CA GLU A 28 17.05 6.38 11.28
C GLU A 28 16.20 6.41 12.56
N ASN A 29 16.49 5.51 13.51
CA ASN A 29 15.73 5.35 14.73
C ASN A 29 16.67 5.35 15.93
N LYS A 30 16.24 5.99 17.02
CA LYS A 30 17.00 5.97 18.27
C LYS A 30 16.78 4.64 18.99
N ILE A 31 17.69 3.70 18.75
CA ILE A 31 17.66 2.32 19.23
C ILE A 31 18.50 2.21 20.51
N ARG A 32 17.94 1.61 21.55
CA ARG A 32 18.66 1.23 22.78
C ARG A 32 19.33 -0.13 22.64
N THR A 33 18.60 -1.11 22.11
CA THR A 33 19.08 -2.48 21.89
C THR A 33 18.47 -3.04 20.61
N ILE A 34 19.22 -3.89 19.91
CA ILE A 34 18.76 -4.60 18.71
C ILE A 34 19.34 -6.02 18.70
N ASN A 35 18.54 -7.00 18.34
CA ASN A 35 18.90 -8.41 18.29
C ASN A 35 18.24 -9.06 17.06
N GLN A 36 18.88 -10.09 16.51
CA GLN A 36 18.27 -11.00 15.53
C GLN A 36 17.90 -12.31 16.21
N GLU A 37 16.85 -12.96 15.72
CA GLU A 37 16.47 -14.33 16.12
C GLU A 37 16.25 -14.51 17.62
N ILE A 38 15.67 -13.51 18.29
CA ILE A 38 15.43 -13.58 19.72
C ILE A 38 14.15 -14.39 20.02
N LYS A 39 14.25 -15.29 21.00
CA LYS A 39 13.09 -16.03 21.49
C LYS A 39 12.21 -15.14 22.37
N ILE A 40 10.95 -14.99 21.98
CA ILE A 40 9.93 -14.22 22.71
C ILE A 40 8.71 -15.11 22.92
N GLY A 41 8.57 -15.60 24.15
CA GLY A 41 7.59 -16.64 24.46
C GLY A 41 7.85 -17.89 23.61
N ASN A 42 6.90 -18.22 22.73
CA ASN A 42 6.96 -19.39 21.86
C ASN A 42 7.44 -19.08 20.43
N ARG A 43 7.85 -17.84 20.15
CA ARG A 43 8.26 -17.39 18.82
C ARG A 43 9.72 -16.99 18.79
N ILE A 44 10.30 -17.04 17.60
CA ILE A 44 11.61 -16.49 17.29
C ILE A 44 11.34 -15.28 16.40
N ALA A 45 11.67 -14.09 16.90
CA ALA A 45 11.51 -12.85 16.16
C ALA A 45 12.70 -12.65 15.22
N ASP A 46 12.44 -12.33 13.95
CA ASP A 46 13.50 -12.15 12.95
C ASP A 46 14.43 -10.98 13.31
N VAL A 47 13.83 -9.82 13.60
CA VAL A 47 14.55 -8.65 14.11
C VAL A 47 13.75 -8.03 15.25
N TYR A 48 14.38 -7.91 16.41
CA TYR A 48 13.81 -7.28 17.60
C TYR A 48 14.65 -6.06 17.99
N PHE A 49 13.99 -4.99 18.42
CA PHE A 49 14.69 -3.87 19.04
C PHE A 49 13.83 -3.10 20.03
N GLU A 50 14.51 -2.37 20.90
CA GLU A 50 13.92 -1.41 21.82
C GLU A 50 14.33 0.00 21.41
N LEU A 51 13.36 0.90 21.30
CA LEU A 51 13.63 2.32 21.15
C LEU A 51 14.13 2.92 22.48
N GLU A 52 14.86 4.03 22.44
CA GLU A 52 15.35 4.73 23.65
C GLU A 52 14.24 5.00 24.69
N LYS A 53 13.02 5.23 24.22
CA LYS A 53 11.84 5.49 25.07
C LYS A 53 11.19 4.21 25.62
N GLY A 54 11.83 3.05 25.47
CA GLY A 54 11.42 1.76 26.01
C GLY A 54 10.37 1.01 25.20
N GLN A 55 9.88 1.54 24.07
CA GLN A 55 8.96 0.78 23.23
C GLN A 55 9.68 -0.33 22.46
N LYS A 56 9.06 -1.52 22.48
CA LYS A 56 9.59 -2.72 21.83
C LYS A 56 8.94 -2.92 20.47
N VAL A 57 9.75 -3.34 19.50
CA VAL A 57 9.30 -3.61 18.14
C VAL A 57 9.91 -4.90 17.64
N VAL A 58 9.13 -5.68 16.91
CA VAL A 58 9.58 -6.80 16.09
C VAL A 58 9.27 -6.52 14.63
N ILE A 59 10.24 -6.79 13.77
CA ILE A 59 10.04 -6.92 12.34
C ILE A 59 9.97 -8.42 12.04
N GLU A 60 8.82 -8.87 11.56
CA GLU A 60 8.62 -10.22 11.03
C GLU A 60 8.77 -10.17 9.51
N ILE A 61 9.66 -10.98 8.97
CA ILE A 61 9.86 -11.12 7.54
C ILE A 61 9.22 -12.43 7.13
N GLN A 62 8.35 -12.36 6.13
CA GLN A 62 7.59 -13.51 5.69
C GLN A 62 8.02 -13.90 4.27
N HIS A 63 8.88 -14.90 4.18
CA HIS A 63 9.24 -15.51 2.91
C HIS A 63 8.12 -16.41 2.38
N SER A 64 7.60 -17.37 3.17
CA SER A 64 6.57 -18.31 2.67
C SER A 64 5.13 -17.78 2.76
N LYS A 65 4.13 -18.46 2.16
CA LYS A 65 2.73 -18.10 2.39
C LYS A 65 2.33 -18.43 3.83
N ILE A 66 1.79 -17.45 4.55
CA ILE A 66 1.28 -17.61 5.92
C ILE A 66 -0.24 -17.59 5.95
N SER A 67 -0.84 -18.43 6.79
CA SER A 67 -2.29 -18.40 7.01
C SER A 67 -2.71 -17.15 7.80
N VAL A 68 -3.95 -16.69 7.60
CA VAL A 68 -4.48 -15.55 8.39
C VAL A 68 -4.49 -15.86 9.88
N LYS A 69 -4.81 -17.10 10.26
CA LYS A 69 -4.83 -17.53 11.66
C LYS A 69 -3.44 -17.36 12.28
N GLU A 70 -2.41 -17.93 11.64
CA GLU A 70 -1.03 -17.89 12.12
C GLU A 70 -0.47 -16.45 12.18
N LEU A 71 -0.71 -15.65 11.13
CA LEU A 71 -0.29 -14.24 11.10
C LEU A 71 -0.87 -13.44 12.28
N MET A 72 -2.17 -13.62 12.53
CA MET A 72 -2.87 -12.94 13.61
C MET A 72 -2.48 -13.48 14.99
N GLU A 73 -2.22 -14.78 15.10
CA GLU A 73 -1.75 -15.43 16.33
C GLU A 73 -0.37 -14.92 16.73
N ARG A 74 0.61 -14.95 15.82
CA ARG A 74 1.94 -14.35 16.03
C ARG A 74 1.86 -12.88 16.43
N THR A 75 1.05 -12.10 15.72
CA THR A 75 0.87 -10.67 16.04
C THR A 75 0.34 -10.47 17.46
N ARG A 76 -0.63 -11.29 17.89
CA ARG A 76 -1.19 -11.21 19.25
C ARG A 76 -0.21 -11.68 20.31
N GLU A 77 0.57 -12.72 20.05
CA GLU A 77 1.59 -13.21 20.98
C GLU A 77 2.64 -12.15 21.29
N TYR A 78 3.14 -11.41 20.29
CA TYR A 78 4.02 -10.27 20.52
C TYR A 78 3.30 -9.15 21.30
N ASN A 79 2.06 -8.83 20.94
CA ASN A 79 1.30 -7.78 21.62
C ASN A 79 1.02 -8.10 23.11
N LYS A 80 0.88 -9.38 23.50
CA LYS A 80 0.78 -9.80 24.90
C LYS A 80 2.02 -9.41 25.72
N ASN A 81 3.18 -9.30 25.06
CA ASN A 81 4.45 -8.90 25.66
C ASN A 81 4.76 -7.39 25.49
N ASP A 82 3.75 -6.58 25.13
CA ASP A 82 3.91 -5.14 24.82
C ASP A 82 4.90 -4.85 23.67
N ILE A 83 4.86 -5.68 22.63
CA ILE A 83 5.72 -5.52 21.46
C ILE A 83 4.87 -5.10 20.25
N HIS A 84 5.32 -4.06 19.56
CA HIS A 84 4.72 -3.62 18.29
C HIS A 84 5.24 -4.49 17.14
N VAL A 85 4.37 -4.87 16.22
CA VAL A 85 4.75 -5.74 15.11
C VAL A 85 4.75 -4.96 13.80
N LEU A 86 5.82 -5.12 13.01
CA LEU A 86 5.94 -4.70 11.62
C LEU A 86 6.14 -5.95 10.76
N TRP A 87 5.26 -6.15 9.79
CA TRP A 87 5.33 -7.28 8.88
C TRP A 87 5.88 -6.82 7.53
N ILE A 88 6.87 -7.53 7.02
CA ILE A 88 7.47 -7.33 5.72
C ILE A 88 7.31 -8.63 4.92
N LEU A 89 6.83 -8.54 3.68
CA LEU A 89 6.74 -9.68 2.79
C LEU A 89 7.94 -9.70 1.83
N ASP A 90 8.48 -10.88 1.57
CA ASP A 90 9.40 -11.06 0.44
C ASP A 90 8.60 -10.99 -0.86
N GLY A 91 8.85 -9.95 -1.67
CA GLY A 91 8.12 -9.76 -2.91
C GLY A 91 8.57 -10.66 -4.06
N ILE A 92 9.80 -11.21 -4.04
CA ILE A 92 10.24 -12.16 -5.10
C ILE A 92 9.71 -13.57 -4.83
N GLY A 93 9.61 -13.95 -3.56
CA GLY A 93 9.12 -15.26 -3.15
C GLY A 93 7.67 -15.56 -3.58
N PRO A 94 6.93 -16.41 -2.85
CA PRO A 94 5.60 -16.89 -3.24
C PRO A 94 4.50 -15.82 -3.32
N TYR A 95 4.82 -14.56 -3.02
CA TYR A 95 3.93 -13.42 -3.23
C TYR A 95 4.03 -12.86 -4.65
N ASP A 96 5.18 -12.93 -5.32
CA ASP A 96 5.43 -12.40 -6.67
C ASP A 96 4.86 -10.98 -6.86
N LYS A 97 5.52 -10.01 -6.24
CA LYS A 97 5.19 -8.59 -6.22
C LYS A 97 6.38 -7.77 -6.65
N GLN A 98 6.11 -6.78 -7.49
CA GLN A 98 7.13 -5.87 -8.00
C GLN A 98 6.89 -4.44 -7.48
N ALA A 99 7.95 -3.66 -7.44
CA ALA A 99 7.94 -2.25 -7.07
C ALA A 99 7.35 -1.37 -8.20
N LYS A 100 6.12 -1.65 -8.64
CA LYS A 100 5.47 -0.93 -9.74
C LYS A 100 3.94 -0.92 -9.64
N ASN A 101 3.32 -0.03 -10.40
CA ASN A 101 1.87 -0.03 -10.58
C ASN A 101 1.44 -1.21 -11.44
N GLU A 102 0.39 -1.92 -11.03
CA GLU A 102 -0.19 -3.03 -11.78
C GLU A 102 -1.71 -2.92 -11.81
N ASP A 103 -2.28 -2.93 -13.02
CA ASP A 103 -3.73 -2.77 -13.19
C ASP A 103 -4.51 -3.93 -12.58
N LYS A 104 -3.98 -5.16 -12.64
CA LYS A 104 -4.71 -6.36 -12.23
C LYS A 104 -3.79 -7.38 -11.58
N VAL A 105 -3.95 -7.57 -10.27
CA VAL A 105 -3.22 -8.54 -9.45
C VAL A 105 -4.19 -9.37 -8.61
N LEU A 106 -3.73 -10.58 -8.24
CA LEU A 106 -4.36 -11.38 -7.20
C LEU A 106 -3.69 -11.11 -5.86
N LEU A 107 -4.49 -11.17 -4.79
CA LEU A 107 -4.00 -11.04 -3.42
C LEU A 107 -4.29 -12.30 -2.63
N SER A 108 -3.26 -12.77 -1.93
CA SER A 108 -3.39 -13.75 -0.87
C SER A 108 -4.24 -13.20 0.29
N LEU A 109 -4.69 -14.10 1.16
CA LEU A 109 -5.46 -13.70 2.34
C LEU A 109 -4.59 -12.93 3.35
N SER A 110 -3.31 -13.28 3.50
CA SER A 110 -2.37 -12.56 4.38
C SER A 110 -2.17 -11.12 3.89
N GLU A 111 -1.96 -10.90 2.59
CA GLU A 111 -1.85 -9.54 2.02
C GLU A 111 -3.11 -8.71 2.27
N LYS A 112 -4.31 -9.29 2.11
CA LYS A 112 -5.57 -8.59 2.41
C LYS A 112 -5.66 -8.18 3.88
N ILE A 113 -5.22 -9.04 4.80
CA ILE A 113 -5.23 -8.75 6.23
C ILE A 113 -4.20 -7.68 6.57
N LEU A 114 -2.98 -7.78 6.06
CA LEU A 114 -1.93 -6.78 6.24
C LEU A 114 -2.36 -5.42 5.69
N HIS A 115 -2.99 -5.40 4.51
CA HIS A 115 -3.55 -4.19 3.92
C HIS A 115 -4.56 -3.51 4.85
N VAL A 116 -5.36 -4.29 5.58
CA VAL A 116 -6.30 -3.76 6.59
C VAL A 116 -5.55 -3.29 7.85
N LEU A 117 -4.63 -4.11 8.37
CA LEU A 117 -3.86 -3.79 9.59
C LEU A 117 -3.04 -2.50 9.46
N TYR A 118 -2.41 -2.29 8.30
CA TYR A 118 -1.57 -1.11 8.02
C TYR A 118 -2.28 0.01 7.26
N LEU A 119 -3.62 0.07 7.39
CA LEU A 119 -4.44 1.18 6.89
C LEU A 119 -4.26 1.44 5.39
N GLY A 120 -4.18 0.38 4.61
CA GLY A 120 -4.05 0.41 3.15
C GLY A 120 -2.63 0.20 2.63
N ARG A 121 -1.75 -0.43 3.39
CA ARG A 121 -0.37 -0.71 2.98
C ARG A 121 -0.06 -2.18 3.13
N VAL A 122 0.75 -2.70 2.24
CA VAL A 122 1.48 -3.95 2.45
C VAL A 122 2.93 -3.70 2.06
N TYR A 123 3.85 -3.98 2.97
CA TYR A 123 5.27 -3.72 2.77
C TYR A 123 5.95 -4.91 2.15
N TYR A 124 6.80 -4.61 1.17
CA TYR A 124 7.59 -5.59 0.46
C TYR A 124 9.02 -5.11 0.33
N ILE A 125 9.92 -6.08 0.25
CA ILE A 125 11.30 -5.89 -0.17
C ILE A 125 11.68 -7.09 -1.02
N ASN A 126 12.44 -6.84 -2.07
CA ASN A 126 12.82 -7.86 -3.03
C ASN A 126 14.31 -8.16 -2.83
N ALA A 127 14.63 -9.43 -2.56
CA ALA A 127 15.99 -9.92 -2.43
C ALA A 127 16.18 -11.14 -3.32
N SER A 128 17.38 -11.31 -3.87
CA SER A 128 17.78 -12.55 -4.54
C SER A 128 19.22 -12.90 -4.15
N SER A 129 19.76 -13.97 -4.73
CA SER A 129 21.17 -14.37 -4.60
C SER A 129 22.19 -13.23 -4.76
N ASP A 130 21.89 -12.22 -5.57
CA ASP A 130 22.83 -11.11 -5.83
C ASP A 130 22.57 -9.88 -4.93
N GLY A 131 21.76 -10.02 -3.88
CA GLY A 131 21.48 -8.99 -2.88
C GLY A 131 20.07 -8.41 -2.94
N ILE A 132 19.89 -7.25 -2.30
CA ILE A 132 18.64 -6.49 -2.31
C ILE A 132 18.41 -5.91 -3.71
N LYS A 133 17.28 -6.25 -4.33
CA LYS A 133 16.92 -5.89 -5.72
C LYS A 133 16.09 -4.63 -5.83
N SER A 134 15.40 -4.24 -4.77
CA SER A 134 14.70 -2.97 -4.71
C SER A 134 14.76 -2.37 -3.32
N SER A 135 14.70 -1.04 -3.26
CA SER A 135 14.35 -0.33 -2.03
C SER A 135 13.06 -0.92 -1.45
N LEU A 136 12.93 -0.86 -0.12
CA LEU A 136 11.69 -1.14 0.57
C LEU A 136 10.54 -0.33 -0.06
N TYR A 137 9.40 -0.99 -0.27
CA TYR A 137 8.23 -0.34 -0.87
C TYR A 137 6.95 -0.80 -0.22
N SER A 138 5.88 -0.08 -0.51
CA SER A 138 4.53 -0.45 -0.13
C SER A 138 3.63 -0.51 -1.35
N LEU A 139 2.70 -1.46 -1.35
CA LEU A 139 1.61 -1.52 -2.32
C LEU A 139 0.29 -1.19 -1.64
N HIS A 140 -0.49 -0.31 -2.28
CA HIS A 140 -1.88 -0.06 -1.95
C HIS A 140 -2.78 -0.83 -2.91
N TYR A 141 -3.79 -1.50 -2.37
CA TYR A 141 -4.68 -2.34 -3.15
C TYR A 141 -6.09 -1.78 -3.22
N THR A 142 -6.51 -1.44 -4.43
CA THR A 142 -7.89 -1.04 -4.74
C THR A 142 -8.58 -2.16 -5.49
N ARG A 143 -9.86 -2.45 -5.20
CA ARG A 143 -10.60 -3.48 -5.95
C ARG A 143 -10.64 -3.14 -7.44
N TYR A 144 -10.29 -4.11 -8.27
CA TYR A 144 -10.41 -4.01 -9.72
C TYR A 144 -11.87 -3.80 -10.13
N ILE A 145 -12.10 -3.14 -11.25
CA ILE A 145 -13.44 -2.91 -11.80
C ILE A 145 -13.58 -3.69 -13.09
N GLU A 146 -14.49 -4.66 -13.08
CA GLU A 146 -14.81 -5.52 -14.21
C GLU A 146 -15.89 -4.87 -15.07
N ALA A 147 -15.66 -4.78 -16.37
CA ALA A 147 -16.71 -4.60 -17.36
C ALA A 147 -17.35 -5.97 -17.67
N LYS A 148 -18.67 -6.05 -17.57
CA LYS A 148 -19.45 -7.26 -17.87
C LYS A 148 -20.55 -6.96 -18.86
N LYS A 149 -20.77 -7.89 -19.79
CA LYS A 149 -21.87 -7.86 -20.75
C LYS A 149 -23.03 -8.70 -20.22
N THR A 150 -24.25 -8.15 -20.27
CA THR A 150 -25.46 -8.91 -19.96
C THR A 150 -25.86 -9.80 -21.15
N ARG A 151 -26.81 -10.72 -20.93
CA ARG A 151 -27.39 -11.54 -22.02
C ARG A 151 -28.05 -10.71 -23.12
N TYR A 152 -28.45 -9.47 -22.81
CA TYR A 152 -29.08 -8.53 -23.75
C TYR A 152 -28.08 -7.56 -24.39
N GLY A 153 -26.78 -7.75 -24.16
CA GLY A 153 -25.72 -6.95 -24.76
C GLY A 153 -25.32 -5.68 -24.02
N PHE A 154 -26.01 -5.31 -22.93
CA PHE A 154 -25.66 -4.13 -22.13
C PHE A 154 -24.39 -4.35 -21.31
N ILE A 155 -23.48 -3.37 -21.34
CA ILE A 155 -22.27 -3.37 -20.51
C ILE A 155 -22.57 -2.71 -19.17
N TYR A 156 -22.18 -3.36 -18.08
CA TYR A 156 -22.20 -2.81 -16.73
C TYR A 156 -20.87 -3.04 -16.02
N TYR A 157 -20.60 -2.23 -14.99
CA TYR A 157 -19.36 -2.27 -14.23
C TYR A 157 -19.61 -2.73 -12.81
N ARG A 158 -18.72 -3.56 -12.28
CA ARG A 158 -18.78 -4.03 -10.89
C ARG A 158 -17.39 -4.20 -10.30
N GLN A 159 -17.29 -4.18 -8.97
CA GLN A 159 -16.04 -4.53 -8.30
C GLN A 159 -15.76 -6.03 -8.44
N SER A 160 -14.52 -6.37 -8.78
CA SER A 160 -14.05 -7.74 -8.75
C SER A 160 -14.03 -8.29 -7.31
N LYS A 161 -14.29 -9.60 -7.19
CA LYS A 161 -14.19 -10.31 -5.91
C LYS A 161 -12.75 -10.75 -5.60
N SER A 162 -11.96 -11.01 -6.64
CA SER A 162 -10.62 -11.60 -6.52
C SER A 162 -9.50 -10.68 -7.02
N ASN A 163 -9.78 -9.80 -7.99
CA ASN A 163 -8.77 -8.96 -8.60
C ASN A 163 -8.68 -7.58 -7.96
N TYR A 164 -7.46 -7.06 -7.89
CA TYR A 164 -7.11 -5.76 -7.34
C TYR A 164 -6.21 -5.02 -8.33
N ASN A 165 -6.16 -3.71 -8.21
CA ASN A 165 -5.12 -2.86 -8.75
C ASN A 165 -4.11 -2.59 -7.64
N ALA A 166 -2.83 -2.71 -7.96
CA ALA A 166 -1.72 -2.36 -7.08
C ALA A 166 -1.20 -0.97 -7.46
N VAL A 167 -1.07 -0.11 -6.45
CA VAL A 167 -0.44 1.20 -6.58
C VAL A 167 0.81 1.21 -5.73
N PHE A 168 1.94 1.39 -6.40
CA PHE A 168 3.26 1.47 -5.81
C PHE A 168 3.47 2.78 -5.05
N ASN A 169 4.12 2.66 -3.91
CA ASN A 169 4.59 3.77 -3.11
C ASN A 169 5.94 3.43 -2.49
N GLU A 170 6.95 4.21 -2.86
CA GLU A 170 8.31 4.07 -2.36
C GLU A 170 8.41 4.44 -0.87
N ILE A 171 9.23 3.72 -0.11
CA ILE A 171 9.51 4.02 1.29
C ILE A 171 10.92 4.61 1.39
N ASN A 172 10.98 5.94 1.46
CA ASN A 172 12.23 6.70 1.46
C ASN A 172 12.91 6.81 2.84
N SER A 173 12.30 6.24 3.88
CA SER A 173 12.77 6.35 5.26
C SER A 173 12.35 5.13 6.06
N LEU A 174 13.30 4.54 6.78
CA LEU A 174 13.09 3.48 7.76
C LEU A 174 12.64 4.00 9.12
N LYS A 175 12.45 5.31 9.28
CA LYS A 175 11.89 5.92 10.50
C LYS A 175 10.53 5.31 10.82
N LEU A 176 10.36 4.88 12.06
CA LEU A 176 9.17 4.15 12.49
C LEU A 176 8.12 5.07 13.11
N LYS A 177 6.86 4.68 12.92
CA LYS A 177 5.68 5.21 13.59
C LYS A 177 4.93 4.06 14.25
N LEU A 178 4.94 4.05 15.57
CA LEU A 178 4.17 3.13 16.38
C LEU A 178 2.71 3.57 16.44
N PHE A 179 1.79 2.62 16.36
CA PHE A 179 0.35 2.91 16.40
C PHE A 179 -0.46 1.71 16.91
N ARG A 180 -1.71 1.97 17.26
CA ARG A 180 -2.69 0.94 17.57
C ARG A 180 -3.79 0.90 16.52
N HIS A 181 -4.15 -0.29 16.07
CA HIS A 181 -5.28 -0.49 15.16
C HIS A 181 -5.97 -1.82 15.45
N LYS A 182 -7.30 -1.80 15.55
CA LYS A 182 -8.12 -2.98 15.91
C LYS A 182 -7.63 -3.72 17.17
N GLY A 183 -7.22 -2.94 18.19
CA GLY A 183 -6.70 -3.47 19.45
C GLY A 183 -5.25 -3.99 19.40
N LEU A 184 -4.60 -4.01 18.24
CA LEU A 184 -3.23 -4.50 18.07
C LEU A 184 -2.22 -3.36 18.13
N LYS A 185 -1.02 -3.63 18.69
CA LYS A 185 0.15 -2.76 18.67
C LYS A 185 0.96 -3.07 17.42
N LEU A 186 1.07 -2.09 16.53
CA LEU A 186 1.69 -2.24 15.22
C LEU A 186 2.76 -1.15 15.03
N ALA A 187 3.76 -1.46 14.24
CA ALA A 187 4.75 -0.50 13.76
C ALA A 187 4.60 -0.35 12.24
N ARG A 188 4.90 0.85 11.74
CA ARG A 188 4.96 1.14 10.31
C ARG A 188 6.05 2.15 10.01
N PHE A 189 6.43 2.28 8.76
CA PHE A 189 7.32 3.36 8.34
C PHE A 189 6.60 4.71 8.37
N PHE A 190 7.38 5.79 8.43
CA PHE A 190 6.90 7.16 8.34
C PHE A 190 6.65 7.52 6.88
N ASP A 191 5.66 6.88 6.27
CA ASP A 191 5.29 7.05 4.86
C ASP A 191 3.96 7.79 4.68
N LEU A 192 3.79 8.41 3.51
CA LEU A 192 2.51 8.95 3.08
C LEU A 192 1.58 7.83 2.64
N ASN A 193 0.36 7.82 3.18
CA ASN A 193 -0.66 6.90 2.70
C ASN A 193 -1.04 7.30 1.26
N ILE A 194 -0.64 6.50 0.27
CA ILE A 194 -0.84 6.85 -1.14
C ILE A 194 -2.30 7.17 -1.50
N LYS A 195 -3.27 6.51 -0.86
CA LYS A 195 -4.70 6.85 -1.03
C LYS A 195 -5.02 8.22 -0.44
N LYS A 196 -4.53 8.55 0.76
CA LYS A 196 -4.74 9.89 1.34
C LYS A 196 -4.06 10.97 0.51
N GLN A 197 -2.86 10.68 0.00
CA GLN A 197 -2.15 11.59 -0.88
C GLN A 197 -2.93 11.84 -2.17
N CYS A 198 -3.44 10.78 -2.80
CA CYS A 198 -4.30 10.88 -3.98
C CYS A 198 -5.56 11.72 -3.69
N ILE A 199 -6.21 11.52 -2.54
CA ILE A 199 -7.34 12.36 -2.12
C ILE A 199 -6.93 13.84 -2.04
N SER A 200 -5.84 14.17 -1.33
CA SER A 200 -5.38 15.56 -1.18
C SER A 200 -5.09 16.20 -2.51
N GLU A 201 -4.25 15.56 -3.34
CA GLU A 201 -3.81 16.13 -4.62
C GLU A 201 -4.96 16.30 -5.61
N VAL A 202 -5.91 15.34 -5.66
CA VAL A 202 -7.10 15.44 -6.51
C VAL A 202 -8.05 16.53 -6.00
N SER A 203 -8.28 16.62 -4.69
CA SER A 203 -9.13 17.65 -4.10
C SER A 203 -8.55 19.05 -4.30
N GLU A 204 -7.27 19.25 -4.05
CA GLU A 204 -6.57 20.52 -4.29
C GLU A 204 -6.65 20.93 -5.76
N PHE A 205 -6.46 19.97 -6.68
CA PHE A 205 -6.58 20.24 -8.12
C PHE A 205 -8.00 20.66 -8.51
N ILE A 206 -9.02 19.96 -8.02
CA ILE A 206 -10.42 20.31 -8.27
C ILE A 206 -10.74 21.70 -7.69
N ASN A 207 -10.32 21.99 -6.47
CA ASN A 207 -10.56 23.29 -5.82
C ASN A 207 -9.87 24.44 -6.55
N ALA A 208 -8.61 24.24 -6.98
CA ALA A 208 -7.89 25.23 -7.77
C ALA A 208 -8.60 25.53 -9.09
N TYR A 209 -9.17 24.50 -9.73
CA TYR A 209 -9.97 24.68 -10.94
C TYR A 209 -11.26 25.46 -10.67
N ILE A 210 -12.00 25.14 -9.61
CA ILE A 210 -13.22 25.87 -9.20
C ILE A 210 -12.90 27.35 -8.93
N ASN A 211 -11.82 27.61 -8.19
CA ASN A 211 -11.36 28.98 -7.91
C ASN A 211 -10.98 29.73 -9.20
N TYR A 212 -10.30 29.07 -10.13
CA TYR A 212 -9.99 29.65 -11.44
C TYR A 212 -11.25 30.02 -12.23
N GLN A 213 -12.27 29.16 -12.23
CA GLN A 213 -13.58 29.46 -12.85
C GLN A 213 -14.25 30.69 -12.22
N ASN A 214 -14.19 30.81 -10.89
CA ASN A 214 -14.79 31.94 -10.18
C ASN A 214 -14.04 33.26 -10.45
N CYS A 215 -12.70 33.24 -10.53
CA CYS A 215 -11.91 34.46 -10.72
C CYS A 215 -11.81 34.93 -12.18
N LYS A 216 -11.88 34.01 -13.15
CA LYS A 216 -11.71 34.32 -14.59
C LYS A 216 -12.76 33.61 -15.44
N PRO A 217 -14.06 33.93 -15.26
CA PRO A 217 -15.15 33.18 -15.89
C PRO A 217 -15.01 33.12 -17.41
N GLY A 218 -14.79 34.23 -18.11
CA GLY A 218 -14.69 34.23 -19.57
C GLY A 218 -13.50 33.42 -20.13
N LYS A 219 -12.35 33.41 -19.42
CA LYS A 219 -11.17 32.60 -19.83
C LYS A 219 -11.33 31.12 -19.46
N ALA A 220 -12.04 30.84 -18.37
CA ALA A 220 -12.35 29.47 -17.98
C ALA A 220 -13.43 28.87 -18.90
N GLU A 221 -14.42 29.67 -19.29
CA GLU A 221 -15.45 29.32 -20.26
C GLU A 221 -14.86 29.09 -21.65
N SER A 222 -13.91 29.93 -22.09
CA SER A 222 -13.21 29.68 -23.37
C SER A 222 -12.36 28.39 -23.37
N LEU A 223 -11.79 28.01 -22.22
CA LEU A 223 -10.96 26.82 -22.09
C LEU A 223 -11.78 25.54 -21.88
N CYS A 224 -12.88 25.63 -21.12
CA CYS A 224 -13.72 24.51 -20.69
C CYS A 224 -15.17 25.00 -20.41
N PRO A 225 -15.96 25.27 -21.46
CA PRO A 225 -17.24 26.00 -21.34
C PRO A 225 -18.29 25.33 -20.45
N ASP A 226 -18.22 24.00 -20.24
CA ASP A 226 -19.22 23.27 -19.44
C ASP A 226 -18.63 22.48 -18.25
N GLY A 227 -17.45 22.86 -17.73
CA GLY A 227 -16.84 22.27 -16.52
C GLY A 227 -15.55 21.46 -16.74
N LEU A 228 -14.98 20.91 -15.65
CA LEU A 228 -13.68 20.23 -15.65
C LEU A 228 -13.75 18.90 -16.43
N PRO A 229 -13.02 18.73 -17.54
CA PRO A 229 -13.02 17.48 -18.28
C PRO A 229 -12.31 16.39 -17.49
N LEU A 230 -12.94 15.22 -17.38
CA LEU A 230 -12.36 14.05 -16.71
C LEU A 230 -10.99 13.66 -17.29
N ALA A 231 -10.80 13.84 -18.61
CA ALA A 231 -9.53 13.62 -19.29
C ALA A 231 -8.36 14.38 -18.63
N VAL A 232 -8.59 15.58 -18.11
CA VAL A 232 -7.54 16.40 -17.50
C VAL A 232 -7.07 15.77 -16.18
N ILE A 233 -8.00 15.37 -15.32
CA ILE A 233 -7.70 14.66 -14.07
C ILE A 233 -7.00 13.34 -14.38
N ILE A 234 -7.54 12.55 -15.31
CA ILE A 234 -6.94 11.26 -15.68
C ILE A 234 -5.51 11.46 -16.19
N ARG A 235 -5.27 12.37 -17.14
CA ARG A 235 -3.93 12.63 -17.67
C ARG A 235 -2.96 13.06 -16.58
N LYS A 236 -3.41 13.89 -15.63
CA LYS A 236 -2.56 14.38 -14.54
C LYS A 236 -2.19 13.31 -13.52
N PHE A 237 -3.11 12.40 -13.21
CA PHE A 237 -3.00 11.54 -12.03
C PHE A 237 -2.86 10.04 -12.31
N ARG A 238 -3.20 9.57 -13.53
CA ARG A 238 -3.23 8.12 -13.84
C ARG A 238 -1.89 7.43 -13.71
N GLU A 239 -0.80 8.11 -14.04
CA GLU A 239 0.54 7.50 -14.07
C GLU A 239 0.99 7.18 -12.65
N LYS A 240 0.80 8.14 -11.75
CA LYS A 240 1.13 8.02 -10.33
C LYS A 240 0.20 7.06 -9.59
N TYR A 241 -1.12 7.22 -9.76
CA TYR A 241 -2.11 6.53 -8.91
C TYR A 241 -2.83 5.36 -9.58
N GLY A 242 -2.70 5.18 -10.89
CA GLY A 242 -3.54 4.25 -11.64
C GLY A 242 -5.00 4.70 -11.74
N LEU A 243 -5.75 4.11 -12.67
CA LEU A 243 -7.14 4.49 -12.91
C LEU A 243 -8.09 4.04 -11.79
N TYR A 244 -7.82 2.89 -11.16
CA TYR A 244 -8.74 2.29 -10.19
C TYR A 244 -8.73 3.02 -8.84
N LEU A 245 -7.55 3.36 -8.32
CA LEU A 245 -7.46 4.21 -7.13
C LEU A 245 -8.04 5.59 -7.40
N LEU A 246 -7.72 6.20 -8.55
CA LEU A 246 -8.28 7.49 -8.93
C LEU A 246 -9.82 7.45 -8.99
N PHE A 247 -10.41 6.41 -9.58
CA PHE A 247 -11.86 6.23 -9.54
C PHE A 247 -12.39 6.07 -8.12
N ASN A 248 -11.70 5.31 -7.26
CA ASN A 248 -12.09 5.16 -5.86
C ASN A 248 -12.09 6.49 -5.11
N VAL A 249 -11.10 7.35 -5.38
CA VAL A 249 -10.98 8.71 -4.83
C VAL A 249 -12.09 9.61 -5.35
N LEU A 250 -12.35 9.65 -6.66
CA LEU A 250 -13.45 10.43 -7.22
C LEU A 250 -14.81 9.99 -6.66
N ARG A 251 -14.99 8.70 -6.39
CA ARG A 251 -16.19 8.20 -5.69
C ARG A 251 -16.25 8.65 -4.23
N TYR A 252 -15.12 8.63 -3.53
CA TYR A 252 -15.03 9.11 -2.14
C TYR A 252 -15.37 10.60 -2.04
N LEU A 253 -14.90 11.39 -2.99
CA LEU A 253 -15.20 12.83 -3.14
C LEU A 253 -16.61 13.10 -3.68
N ARG A 254 -17.45 12.08 -3.83
CA ARG A 254 -18.82 12.16 -4.38
C ARG A 254 -18.92 12.76 -5.78
N VAL A 255 -17.80 12.82 -6.49
CA VAL A 255 -17.75 13.23 -7.90
C VAL A 255 -18.37 12.15 -8.78
N PHE A 256 -18.12 10.87 -8.48
CA PHE A 256 -18.65 9.73 -9.22
C PHE A 256 -19.39 8.73 -8.33
N ASN A 257 -20.25 7.94 -8.96
CA ASN A 257 -20.80 6.70 -8.43
C ASN A 257 -20.34 5.48 -9.28
N MET A 258 -20.82 4.27 -8.96
CA MET A 258 -20.40 3.06 -9.69
C MET A 258 -20.81 3.06 -11.17
N ARG A 259 -21.94 3.68 -11.52
CA ARG A 259 -22.47 3.74 -12.90
C ARG A 259 -21.59 4.62 -13.81
N ASP A 260 -20.80 5.50 -13.20
CA ASP A 260 -19.85 6.39 -13.87
C ASP A 260 -18.53 5.71 -14.23
N ALA A 261 -18.32 4.45 -13.82
CA ALA A 261 -17.09 3.70 -14.13
C ALA A 261 -16.78 3.68 -15.64
N LYS A 262 -17.80 3.61 -16.50
CA LYS A 262 -17.64 3.69 -17.97
C LYS A 262 -16.84 4.92 -18.41
N TYR A 263 -17.01 6.05 -17.72
CA TYR A 263 -16.33 7.30 -18.04
C TYR A 263 -14.83 7.25 -17.74
N MET A 264 -14.41 6.45 -16.74
CA MET A 264 -12.99 6.26 -16.43
C MET A 264 -12.31 5.28 -17.37
N PHE A 265 -12.96 4.17 -17.69
CA PHE A 265 -12.31 3.02 -18.33
C PHE A 265 -12.48 2.98 -19.85
N GLU A 266 -13.34 3.82 -20.43
CA GLU A 266 -13.44 3.97 -21.88
C GLU A 266 -12.95 5.36 -22.31
N LYS A 267 -11.83 5.40 -23.06
CA LYS A 267 -11.21 6.67 -23.53
C LYS A 267 -12.20 7.57 -24.27
N ARG A 268 -13.12 6.98 -25.04
CA ARG A 268 -14.17 7.71 -25.76
C ARG A 268 -15.09 8.50 -24.85
N PHE A 269 -15.08 8.31 -23.53
CA PHE A 269 -15.91 9.08 -22.61
C PHE A 269 -15.11 10.01 -21.69
N TRP A 270 -13.80 10.16 -21.90
CA TRP A 270 -12.96 11.04 -21.07
C TRP A 270 -13.32 12.52 -21.23
N PHE A 271 -14.14 12.88 -22.22
CA PHE A 271 -14.73 14.22 -22.34
C PHE A 271 -15.89 14.47 -21.36
N LYS A 272 -16.34 13.45 -20.61
CA LYS A 272 -17.36 13.60 -19.56
C LYS A 272 -16.89 14.69 -18.59
N LYS A 273 -17.75 15.65 -18.34
CA LYS A 273 -17.47 16.78 -17.45
C LYS A 273 -17.89 16.44 -16.04
N ILE A 274 -17.09 16.90 -15.09
CA ILE A 274 -17.32 16.71 -13.67
C ILE A 274 -18.06 17.94 -13.15
N VAL A 275 -19.28 17.72 -12.66
CA VAL A 275 -20.02 18.72 -11.91
C VAL A 275 -19.73 18.48 -10.44
N VAL A 276 -19.01 19.40 -9.81
CA VAL A 276 -18.78 19.35 -8.36
C VAL A 276 -19.97 20.03 -7.70
N SER A 277 -20.80 19.27 -7.00
CA SER A 277 -21.87 19.84 -6.18
C SER A 277 -21.23 20.72 -5.11
N ARG A 278 -21.67 21.99 -5.02
CA ARG A 278 -21.30 22.92 -3.95
C ARG A 278 -21.70 22.36 -2.59
#